data_AF-A0A2P5Z508-F1
#
_entry.id   AF-A0A2P5Z508-F1
#
_cell.length_a   1.000
_cell.length_b   1.000
_cell.length_c   1.000
_cell.angle_alpha   90.00
_cell.angle_beta   90.00
_cell.angle_gamma   90.00
#
_symmetry.space_group_name_H-M   'P 1'
#
loop_
_entity.id
_entity.type
_entity.pdbx_description
1 polymer ?
#
loop_
_entity_poly.entity_id
_entity_poly.type
_entity_poly.pdbx_seq_one_letter_code
_entity_poly.pdbx_strand_id
1 'polypeptide(L)' 'MDEQVLVLNCKVSDFDASTGQCAHPFYSVASSFPPPLDAGEGLGISAVIVGAWAIGFMVRQGRRISQS' A
#
# COMPACT_ATOMS: atom_id res chain seq x y z
N MET A 1 -21.11 -7.44 2.90
CA MET A 1 -21.33 -6.84 1.57
C MET A 1 -20.55 -5.55 1.58
N ASP A 2 -19.39 -5.53 0.93
CA ASP A 2 -18.57 -4.32 0.79
C ASP A 2 -19.26 -3.37 -0.18
N GLU A 3 -19.65 -2.20 0.33
CA GLU A 3 -20.28 -1.15 -0.47
C GLU A 3 -19.20 -0.48 -1.33
N GLN A 4 -19.17 -0.82 -2.62
CA GLN A 4 -18.20 -0.23 -3.55
C GLN A 4 -18.69 1.16 -3.97
N VAL A 5 -17.98 2.20 -3.53
CA VAL A 5 -18.24 3.57 -3.98
C VAL A 5 -17.62 3.76 -5.36
N LEU A 6 -18.46 3.97 -6.37
CA LEU A 6 -18.03 4.34 -7.71
C LEU A 6 -17.83 5.85 -7.78
N VAL A 7 -16.69 6.27 -8.30
CA VAL A 7 -16.39 7.68 -8.58
C VAL A 7 -16.12 7.87 -10.06
N LEU A 8 -16.45 9.06 -10.55
CA LEU A 8 -16.17 9.44 -11.92
C LEU A 8 -14.68 9.75 -12.05
N ASN A 9 -13.97 8.96 -12.84
CA ASN A 9 -12.55 9.13 -13.13
C ASN A 9 -12.34 9.67 -14.55
N CYS A 10 -11.21 10.35 -14.74
CA CYS A 10 -10.72 10.78 -16.04
C CYS A 10 -9.28 10.27 -16.23
N LYS A 11 -8.97 9.69 -17.39
CA LYS A 11 -7.58 9.37 -17.73
C LYS A 11 -6.82 10.67 -17.97
N VAL A 12 -5.57 10.71 -17.52
CA VAL A 12 -4.69 11.87 -17.74
C VAL A 12 -4.52 12.18 -19.23
N SER A 13 -4.53 11.17 -20.09
CA SER A 13 -4.47 11.34 -21.56
C SER A 13 -5.68 12.07 -22.15
N ASP A 14 -6.83 11.98 -21.46
CA ASP A 14 -8.12 12.43 -21.97
C ASP A 14 -8.59 13.71 -21.26
N PHE A 15 -7.74 14.26 -20.37
CA PHE A 15 -7.99 15.47 -19.62
C PHE A 15 -7.43 16.68 -20.37
N ASP A 16 -8.30 17.60 -20.76
CA ASP A 16 -7.91 18.89 -21.31
C ASP A 16 -7.74 19.90 -20.17
N ALA A 17 -6.49 20.20 -19.83
CA ALA A 17 -6.14 21.14 -18.76
C ALA A 17 -6.58 22.59 -19.04
N SER A 18 -6.80 22.97 -20.30
CA SER A 18 -7.19 24.34 -20.67
C SER A 18 -8.69 24.60 -20.46
N THR A 19 -9.52 23.58 -20.64
CA THR A 19 -10.98 23.65 -20.44
C THR A 19 -11.44 23.00 -19.14
N GLY A 20 -10.57 22.22 -18.49
CA GLY A 20 -10.90 21.47 -17.27
C GLY A 20 -11.90 20.34 -17.52
N GLN A 21 -12.05 19.89 -18.77
CA GLN A 21 -13.03 18.88 -19.17
C GLN A 21 -12.34 17.54 -19.47
N CYS A 22 -13.09 16.45 -19.27
CA CYS A 22 -12.67 15.10 -19.64
C CYS A 22 -13.38 14.65 -20.91
N ALA A 23 -12.63 14.22 -21.93
CA ALA A 23 -13.22 13.72 -23.18
C ALA A 23 -13.96 12.39 -22.99
N HIS A 24 -13.41 11.50 -22.15
CA HIS A 24 -13.96 10.16 -21.90
C HIS A 24 -13.99 9.86 -20.39
N PRO A 25 -14.99 10.39 -19.66
CA PRO A 25 -15.16 10.05 -18.25
C PRO A 25 -15.67 8.61 -18.10
N PHE A 26 -15.15 7.89 -17.10
CA PHE A 26 -15.59 6.53 -16.80
C PHE A 26 -15.76 6.34 -15.29
N TYR A 27 -16.71 5.51 -14.88
CA TYR A 27 -16.89 5.16 -13.48
C TYR A 27 -15.96 4.01 -13.11
N SER A 28 -15.24 4.16 -12.00
CA SER A 28 -14.50 3.04 -11.39
C SER A 28 -14.53 3.14 -9.87
N VAL A 29 -14.09 2.08 -9.21
CA VAL A 29 -13.93 2.07 -7.75
C VAL A 29 -13.05 3.23 -7.31
N ALA A 30 -13.45 3.92 -6.25
CA ALA A 30 -12.60 4.92 -5.62
C ALA A 30 -11.28 4.27 -5.21
N SER A 31 -10.16 4.89 -5.59
CA SER A 31 -8.84 4.43 -5.17
C SER A 31 -8.74 4.58 -3.65
N SER A 32 -8.76 3.48 -2.92
CA SER A 32 -8.40 3.44 -1.50
C SER A 32 -6.92 3.13 -1.37
N PHE A 33 -6.14 4.11 -0.93
CA PHE A 33 -4.76 3.88 -0.48
C PHE A 33 -4.64 4.28 1.00
N PRO A 34 -4.15 3.39 1.88
CA PRO A 34 -3.71 2.02 1.58
C PRO A 34 -4.87 1.12 1.09
N PRO A 35 -4.58 0.08 0.30
CA PRO A 35 -5.58 -0.89 -0.09
C PRO A 35 -6.21 -1.50 1.17
N PRO A 36 -7.49 -1.89 1.13
CA PRO A 36 -8.11 -2.58 2.24
C PRO A 36 -7.32 -3.86 2.52
N LEU A 37 -6.82 -3.99 3.75
CA LEU A 37 -6.10 -5.16 4.22
C LEU A 37 -7.02 -5.96 5.13
N ASP A 38 -7.15 -7.25 4.88
CA ASP A 38 -7.78 -8.14 5.84
C ASP A 38 -6.84 -8.41 7.03
N ALA A 39 -7.41 -8.85 8.16
CA ALA A 39 -6.67 -9.22 9.36
C ALA A 39 -5.57 -10.26 9.06
N GLY A 40 -5.84 -11.22 8.16
CA GLY A 40 -4.85 -12.21 7.74
C GLY A 40 -3.63 -11.59 7.04
N GLU A 41 -3.87 -10.64 6.15
CA GLU A 41 -2.80 -9.92 5.43
C GLU A 41 -2.00 -9.03 6.39
N GLY A 42 -2.67 -8.35 7.32
CA GLY A 42 -2.04 -7.55 8.36
C GLY A 42 -1.12 -8.37 9.28
N LEU A 43 -1.52 -9.59 9.64
CA LEU A 43 -0.70 -10.52 10.41
C LEU A 43 0.54 -10.97 9.61
N GLY A 44 0.38 -11.26 8.32
CA GLY A 44 1.49 -11.62 7.44
C GLY A 44 2.56 -10.53 7.36
N ILE A 45 2.14 -9.28 7.15
CA ILE A 45 3.05 -8.12 7.12
C ILE A 45 3.78 -7.96 8.47
N SER A 46 3.05 -8.10 9.57
CA SER A 46 3.61 -7.98 10.92
C SER A 46 4.69 -9.04 11.18
N ALA A 47 4.46 -10.28 10.78
CA ALA A 47 5.42 -11.37 10.93
C ALA A 47 6.73 -11.10 10.16
N VAL A 48 6.63 -10.57 8.94
CA VAL A 48 7.80 -10.22 8.11
C VAL A 48 8.63 -9.11 8.77
N ILE A 49 7.97 -8.07 9.28
CA ILE A 49 8.65 -6.95 9.95
C ILE A 49 9.41 -7.43 11.20
N VAL A 50 8.74 -8.20 12.06
CA VAL A 50 9.35 -8.73 13.29
C VAL A 50 10.48 -9.71 12.96
N GLY A 51 10.30 -10.57 11.96
CA GLY A 51 11.34 -11.50 11.50
C GLY A 51 12.60 -10.78 11.02
N ALA A 52 12.46 -9.77 10.17
CA ALA A 52 13.60 -8.98 9.69
C ALA A 52 14.33 -8.26 10.83
N TRP A 53 13.58 -7.68 11.77
CA TRP A 53 14.15 -7.03 12.95
C TRP A 53 14.91 -8.02 13.84
N ALA A 54 14.34 -9.20 14.09
CA ALA A 54 14.93 -10.23 14.93
C ALA A 54 16.26 -10.74 14.36
N ILE A 55 16.35 -10.94 13.03
CA ILE A 55 17.59 -11.33 12.36
C ILE A 55 18.67 -10.26 12.57
N GLY A 56 18.35 -8.99 12.32
CA GLY A 56 19.28 -7.89 12.54
C GLY A 56 19.72 -7.76 14.00
N PHE A 57 18.81 -7.99 14.94
CA PHE A 57 19.10 -8.01 16.37
C PHE A 57 20.08 -9.14 16.73
N MET A 58 19.86 -10.36 16.25
CA MET A 58 20.74 -11.51 16.52
C MET A 58 22.15 -11.27 15.99
N VAL A 59 22.30 -10.76 14.76
CA VAL A 59 23.61 -10.39 14.19
C VAL A 59 24.33 -9.36 15.06
N ARG A 60 23.60 -8.34 15.54
CA ARG A 60 24.16 -7.31 16.43
C ARG A 60 24.62 -7.91 17.76
N GLN A 61 23.86 -8.83 18.36
CA GLN A 61 24.25 -9.48 19.61
C GLN A 61 25.48 -10.37 19.43
N GLY A 62 25.53 -11.20 18.38
CA GLY A 62 26.68 -12.08 18.12
C GLY A 62 27.99 -11.29 17.96
N ARG A 63 27.94 -10.13 17.28
CA ARG A 63 29.11 -9.24 17.16
C ARG A 63 29.60 -8.67 18.49
N ARG A 64 28.69 -8.42 19.44
CA ARG A 64 29.05 -7.91 20.78
C ARG A 64 29.70 -8.99 21.63
N ILE A 65 29.19 -10.22 21.57
CA ILE A 65 29.74 -11.36 22.31
C ILE A 65 31.15 -11.71 21.80
N SER A 66 31.40 -11.63 20.50
CA SER A 66 32.71 -11.94 19.93
C SER A 66 33.82 -10.91 20.24
N GLN A 67 33.48 -9.76 20.84
CA GLN A 67 34.44 -8.70 21.20
C GLN A 67 34.77 -8.65 22.71
N SER A 68 34.18 -9.54 23.52
CA SER A 68 34.51 -9.72 24.95
C SER A 68 35.37 -10.95 25.16
#